data_AF-S9UPP7-F1
#
_entry.id   AF-S9UPP7-F1
#
_cell.length_a   1.000
_cell.length_b   1.000
_cell.length_c   1.000
_cell.angle_alpha   90.00
_cell.angle_beta   90.00
_cell.angle_gamma   90.00
#
_symmetry.space_group_name_H-M   'P 1'
#
loop_
_entity.id
_entity.type
_entity.pdbx_description
1 polymer ?
#
loop_
_entity_poly.entity_id
_entity_poly.type
_entity_poly.pdbx_seq_one_letter_code
_entity_poly.pdbx_strand_id
1 'polypeptide(L)'
;MGPASFTFTDYSPMCYQHIRDFFDVDAVTYCDVLTNSPWHSIPTPGKSAAHLFFCGRDWVIKTMNKEENDFLREILHRYYYHVRDNNSTLLPHFVGHYKLTIGSETQCFVIMQNVFATTNTIHEKFDLKGSTIGRFATDSERQRATCTQKDLDINSPIHIGAERRRLLISQIHKDCDFLKNSHIMDYSFLIGIHKLPQTGHTVQQAHTASTAPLSLATSFAFTGSPIGVTMSGVGNGVSSHSNNTSFVDPHSAFATAVPEMDTPIKGAVLELTAYQGGMLSNEVPGLSREIYYIGIIDILQRYNLRKHMETFFLGMGNGYARISCANPNDYAARFISFMSSIIV
;
A
#
# COMPACT_ATOMS: atom_id res chain seq x y z
N MET A 1 22.79 28.85 -5.07
CA MET A 1 22.30 28.55 -6.43
C MET A 1 20.88 29.09 -6.52
N GLY A 2 20.56 29.88 -7.55
CA GLY A 2 19.16 30.24 -7.80
C GLY A 2 18.32 28.99 -8.13
N PRO A 3 16.98 29.07 -8.08
CA PRO A 3 16.13 27.94 -8.45
C PRO A 3 16.44 27.52 -9.89
N ALA A 4 16.67 26.22 -10.10
CA ALA A 4 16.85 25.68 -11.44
C ALA A 4 15.56 25.89 -12.25
N SER A 5 15.68 26.36 -13.49
CA SER A 5 14.55 26.40 -14.41
C SER A 5 14.12 24.98 -14.75
N PHE A 6 12.81 24.73 -14.73
CA PHE A 6 12.24 23.42 -15.02
C PHE A 6 10.97 23.55 -15.87
N THR A 7 10.63 22.48 -16.58
CA THR A 7 9.33 22.30 -17.24
C THR A 7 8.58 21.18 -16.56
N PHE A 8 7.32 21.43 -16.21
CA PHE A 8 6.43 20.44 -15.60
C PHE A 8 5.22 20.23 -16.52
N THR A 9 5.02 19.00 -16.98
CA THR A 9 3.89 18.61 -17.84
C THR A 9 2.92 17.77 -17.03
N ASP A 10 1.65 18.17 -17.03
CA ASP A 10 0.52 17.39 -16.50
C ASP A 10 -0.20 16.68 -17.67
N TYR A 11 -0.19 15.35 -17.65
CA TYR A 11 -0.83 14.56 -18.71
C TYR A 11 -2.29 14.31 -18.36
N SER A 12 -3.20 14.66 -19.26
CA SER A 12 -4.64 14.39 -19.14
C SER A 12 -5.26 14.86 -17.81
N PRO A 13 -5.06 16.12 -17.38
CA PRO A 13 -5.43 16.60 -16.04
C PRO A 13 -6.90 16.36 -15.68
N MET A 14 -7.82 16.61 -16.63
CA MET A 14 -9.27 16.39 -16.42
C MET A 14 -9.61 14.90 -16.23
N CYS A 15 -8.90 14.00 -16.91
CA CYS A 15 -9.10 12.56 -16.77
C CYS A 15 -8.70 12.11 -15.37
N TYR A 16 -7.52 12.54 -14.89
CA TYR A 16 -7.06 12.20 -13.55
C TYR A 16 -7.83 12.90 -12.44
N GLN A 17 -8.43 14.06 -12.71
CA GLN A 17 -9.40 14.66 -11.79
C GLN A 17 -10.61 13.74 -11.59
N HIS A 18 -11.24 13.27 -12.66
CA HIS A 18 -12.36 12.32 -12.54
C HIS A 18 -11.95 11.01 -11.87
N ILE A 19 -10.75 10.48 -12.17
CA ILE A 19 -10.26 9.26 -11.51
C ILE A 19 -10.10 9.49 -10.01
N ARG A 20 -9.60 10.66 -9.58
CA ARG A 20 -9.57 11.05 -8.16
C ARG A 20 -10.98 11.07 -7.57
N ASP A 21 -11.96 11.62 -8.28
CA ASP A 21 -13.35 11.64 -7.84
C ASP A 21 -13.93 10.21 -7.68
N PHE A 22 -13.61 9.28 -8.58
CA PHE A 22 -14.06 7.88 -8.47
C PHE A 22 -13.51 7.14 -7.26
N PHE A 23 -12.34 7.56 -6.77
CA PHE A 23 -11.68 7.00 -5.59
C PHE A 23 -11.86 7.86 -4.34
N ASP A 24 -12.80 8.82 -4.35
CA ASP A 24 -13.09 9.72 -3.24
C ASP A 24 -11.85 10.49 -2.74
N VAL A 25 -10.94 10.85 -3.64
CA VAL A 25 -9.71 11.58 -3.32
C VAL A 25 -9.99 13.09 -3.31
N ASP A 26 -10.02 13.67 -2.11
CA ASP A 26 -10.14 15.12 -1.94
C ASP A 26 -8.92 15.85 -2.52
N ALA A 27 -9.17 16.81 -3.41
CA ALA A 27 -8.12 17.53 -4.14
C ALA A 27 -7.25 18.40 -3.23
N VAL A 28 -7.82 18.98 -2.17
CA VAL A 28 -7.09 19.83 -1.22
C VAL A 28 -6.11 18.97 -0.42
N THR A 29 -6.59 17.87 0.14
CA THR A 29 -5.79 16.90 0.90
C THR A 29 -4.72 16.26 0.02
N TYR A 30 -5.07 15.88 -1.20
CA TYR A 30 -4.12 15.33 -2.18
C TYR A 30 -2.93 16.28 -2.42
N CYS A 31 -3.22 17.55 -2.71
CA CYS A 31 -2.18 18.56 -2.92
C CYS A 31 -1.38 18.81 -1.64
N ASP A 32 -2.05 18.97 -0.49
CA ASP A 32 -1.40 19.25 0.79
C ASP A 32 -0.39 18.16 1.18
N VAL A 33 -0.79 16.88 1.08
CA VAL A 33 0.11 15.76 1.38
C VAL A 33 1.32 15.80 0.45
N LEU A 34 1.11 15.96 -0.87
CA LEU A 34 2.21 15.98 -1.84
C LEU A 34 3.20 17.14 -1.61
N THR A 35 2.73 18.30 -1.18
CA THR A 35 3.58 19.49 -1.00
C THR A 35 4.21 19.59 0.38
N ASN A 36 3.52 19.14 1.43
CA ASN A 36 3.89 19.43 2.82
C ASN A 36 4.33 18.20 3.62
N SER A 37 4.13 16.98 3.11
CA SER A 37 4.59 15.76 3.79
C SER A 37 6.06 15.44 3.51
N PRO A 38 6.74 14.69 4.39
CA PRO A 38 8.06 14.18 4.11
C PRO A 38 8.04 13.15 2.98
N TRP A 39 9.11 13.15 2.18
CA TRP A 39 9.33 12.18 1.11
C TRP A 39 10.46 11.24 1.50
N HIS A 40 10.27 9.94 1.27
CA HIS A 40 11.36 8.97 1.37
C HIS A 40 11.37 8.08 0.13
N SER A 41 12.57 7.68 -0.31
CA SER A 41 12.74 6.86 -1.50
C SER A 41 13.18 5.45 -1.15
N ILE A 42 12.63 4.46 -1.84
CA ILE A 42 13.08 3.07 -1.77
C ILE A 42 13.46 2.63 -3.19
N PRO A 43 14.71 2.19 -3.43
CA PRO A 43 15.07 1.59 -4.71
C PRO A 43 14.32 0.26 -4.86
N THR A 44 13.71 0.02 -6.01
CA THR A 44 13.04 -1.27 -6.25
C THR A 44 14.06 -2.32 -6.65
N PRO A 45 14.11 -3.48 -5.98
CA PRO A 45 14.92 -4.60 -6.43
C PRO A 45 14.26 -5.22 -7.68
N GLY A 46 14.71 -4.85 -8.88
CA GLY A 46 14.12 -5.37 -10.11
C GLY A 46 14.75 -4.88 -11.42
N LYS A 47 14.31 -5.49 -12.53
CA LYS A 47 14.81 -5.21 -13.90
C LYS A 47 14.48 -3.80 -14.43
N SER A 48 13.48 -3.12 -13.86
CA SER A 48 12.97 -1.84 -14.38
C SER A 48 13.74 -0.62 -13.89
N ALA A 49 14.65 -0.76 -12.92
CA ALA A 49 15.37 0.36 -12.27
C ALA A 49 14.43 1.51 -11.81
N ALA A 50 13.16 1.21 -11.56
CA ALA A 50 12.18 2.21 -11.13
C ALA A 50 12.45 2.62 -9.68
N HIS A 51 12.33 3.91 -9.40
CA HIS A 51 12.44 4.48 -8.08
C HIS A 51 11.03 4.73 -7.56
N LEU A 52 10.76 4.29 -6.34
CA LEU A 52 9.53 4.62 -5.62
C LEU A 52 9.85 5.69 -4.59
N PHE A 53 9.07 6.75 -4.61
CA PHE A 53 9.02 7.74 -3.54
C PHE A 53 7.69 7.60 -2.82
N PHE A 54 7.73 7.63 -1.51
CA PHE A 54 6.57 7.59 -0.66
C PHE A 54 6.40 8.98 -0.06
N CYS A 55 5.23 9.56 -0.26
CA CYS A 55 4.90 10.89 0.21
C CYS A 55 3.81 10.79 1.29
N GLY A 56 4.17 11.19 2.50
CA GLY A 56 3.34 10.94 3.67
C GLY A 56 3.08 9.43 3.82
N ARG A 57 1.83 9.08 4.10
CA ARG A 57 1.37 7.69 4.23
C ARG A 57 0.64 7.19 2.98
N ASP A 58 -0.03 8.10 2.27
CA ASP A 58 -1.13 7.75 1.37
C ASP A 58 -0.69 7.63 -0.10
N TRP A 59 0.45 8.22 -0.49
CA TRP A 59 0.85 8.31 -1.89
C TRP A 59 2.20 7.66 -2.18
N VAL A 60 2.24 6.96 -3.31
CA VAL A 60 3.45 6.47 -3.95
C VAL A 60 3.64 7.18 -5.27
N ILE A 61 4.81 7.78 -5.47
CA ILE A 61 5.26 8.31 -6.75
C ILE A 61 6.23 7.29 -7.35
N LYS A 62 5.85 6.73 -8.50
CA LYS A 62 6.68 5.76 -9.23
C LYS A 62 7.28 6.40 -10.47
N THR A 63 8.60 6.35 -10.59
CA THR A 63 9.27 6.74 -11.83
C THR A 63 8.98 5.72 -12.93
N MET A 64 8.86 6.22 -14.16
CA MET A 64 8.56 5.44 -15.35
C MET A 64 9.61 5.70 -16.42
N ASN A 65 10.00 4.64 -17.13
CA ASN A 65 10.75 4.78 -18.37
C ASN A 65 9.84 5.27 -19.51
N LYS A 66 10.44 5.48 -20.70
CA LYS A 66 9.72 5.98 -21.87
C LYS A 66 8.61 5.02 -22.30
N GLU A 67 8.90 3.72 -22.31
CA GLU A 67 7.95 2.68 -22.73
C GLU A 67 6.74 2.60 -21.79
N GLU A 68 6.93 2.64 -20.48
CA GLU A 68 5.88 2.64 -19.47
C GLU A 68 5.04 3.92 -19.54
N ASN A 69 5.68 5.08 -19.71
CA ASN A 69 5.01 6.37 -19.88
C ASN A 69 4.11 6.38 -21.12
N ASP A 70 4.63 5.91 -22.26
CA ASP A 70 3.88 5.87 -23.52
C ASP A 70 2.75 4.83 -23.45
N PHE A 71 2.99 3.68 -22.79
CA PHE A 71 1.99 2.64 -22.60
C PHE A 71 0.84 3.08 -21.68
N LEU A 72 1.12 3.74 -20.54
CA LEU A 72 0.06 4.24 -19.67
C LEU A 72 -0.87 5.20 -20.42
N ARG A 73 -0.31 6.06 -21.27
CA ARG A 73 -1.11 6.99 -22.12
C ARG A 73 -1.95 6.25 -23.15
N GLU A 74 -1.44 5.16 -23.72
CA GLU A 74 -2.16 4.31 -24.66
C GLU A 74 -3.38 3.64 -23.99
N ILE A 75 -3.20 3.07 -22.79
CA ILE A 75 -4.26 2.32 -22.09
C ILE A 75 -5.18 3.21 -21.24
N LEU A 76 -4.87 4.48 -21.05
CA LEU A 76 -5.56 5.38 -20.11
C LEU A 76 -7.09 5.36 -20.30
N HIS A 77 -7.57 5.37 -21.55
CA HIS A 77 -9.00 5.33 -21.84
C HIS A 77 -9.68 4.04 -21.34
N ARG A 78 -9.01 2.88 -21.46
CA ARG A 78 -9.53 1.59 -20.98
C ARG A 78 -9.48 1.53 -19.45
N TYR A 79 -8.37 2.01 -18.88
CA TYR A 79 -8.19 2.09 -17.44
C TYR A 79 -9.27 2.97 -16.80
N TYR A 80 -9.51 4.16 -17.36
CA TYR A 80 -10.54 5.10 -16.90
C TYR A 80 -11.92 4.43 -16.78
N TYR A 81 -12.39 3.74 -17.83
CA TYR A 81 -13.69 3.08 -17.80
C TYR A 81 -13.70 1.87 -16.86
N HIS A 82 -12.59 1.13 -16.77
CA HIS A 82 -12.49 0.01 -15.82
C HIS A 82 -12.65 0.48 -14.38
N VAL A 83 -11.93 1.53 -13.97
CA VAL A 83 -12.00 2.01 -12.58
C VAL A 83 -13.30 2.72 -12.26
N ARG A 84 -13.90 3.43 -13.23
CA ARG A 84 -15.25 4.01 -13.10
C ARG A 84 -16.31 2.94 -12.83
N ASP A 85 -16.23 1.81 -13.52
CA ASP A 85 -17.26 0.76 -13.48
C ASP A 85 -16.99 -0.29 -12.39
N ASN A 86 -15.84 -0.22 -11.71
CA ASN A 86 -15.42 -1.19 -10.70
C ASN A 86 -14.80 -0.50 -9.46
N ASN A 87 -15.64 0.07 -8.59
CA ASN A 87 -15.18 0.78 -7.37
C ASN A 87 -14.32 -0.07 -6.42
N SER A 88 -14.48 -1.40 -6.43
CA SER A 88 -13.67 -2.31 -5.60
C SER A 88 -12.44 -2.87 -6.34
N THR A 89 -12.02 -2.26 -7.45
CA THR A 89 -10.85 -2.74 -8.21
C THR A 89 -9.61 -2.85 -7.33
N LEU A 90 -8.80 -3.86 -7.60
CA LEU A 90 -7.51 -4.08 -6.94
C LEU A 90 -6.37 -3.46 -7.75
N LEU A 91 -6.63 -2.92 -8.95
CA LEU A 91 -5.60 -2.28 -9.76
C LEU A 91 -5.03 -1.04 -9.05
N PRO A 92 -3.79 -0.62 -9.36
CA PRO A 92 -3.25 0.61 -8.80
C PRO A 92 -4.17 1.79 -9.11
N HIS A 93 -4.48 2.61 -8.10
CA HIS A 93 -5.27 3.82 -8.27
C HIS A 93 -4.36 4.95 -8.76
N PHE A 94 -4.20 5.09 -10.09
CA PHE A 94 -3.39 6.13 -10.71
C PHE A 94 -4.14 7.46 -10.65
N VAL A 95 -3.68 8.38 -9.81
CA VAL A 95 -4.34 9.65 -9.49
C VAL A 95 -3.66 10.87 -10.12
N GLY A 96 -2.53 10.68 -10.82
CA GLY A 96 -1.87 11.71 -11.60
C GLY A 96 -0.69 11.18 -12.41
N HIS A 97 -0.43 11.78 -13.56
CA HIS A 97 0.67 11.40 -14.46
C HIS A 97 1.40 12.63 -14.96
N TYR A 98 2.70 12.70 -14.68
CA TYR A 98 3.48 13.90 -14.89
C TYR A 98 4.82 13.62 -15.57
N LYS A 99 5.39 14.68 -16.15
CA LYS A 99 6.78 14.71 -16.63
C LYS A 99 7.45 15.97 -16.12
N LEU A 100 8.62 15.80 -15.50
CA LEU A 100 9.49 16.87 -15.04
C LEU A 100 10.77 16.88 -15.89
N THR A 101 11.13 18.05 -16.41
CA THR A 101 12.37 18.27 -17.14
C THR A 101 13.18 19.37 -16.45
N ILE A 102 14.40 19.06 -16.04
CA ILE A 102 15.36 19.98 -15.43
C ILE A 102 16.64 19.94 -16.26
N GLY A 103 16.99 21.04 -16.93
CA GLY A 103 18.09 21.06 -17.89
C GLY A 103 17.84 20.05 -19.02
N SER A 104 18.74 19.09 -19.20
CA SER A 104 18.63 18.00 -20.17
C SER A 104 17.98 16.72 -19.62
N GLU A 105 17.79 16.63 -18.30
CA GLU A 105 17.24 15.43 -17.67
C GLU A 105 15.72 15.49 -17.66
N THR A 106 15.09 14.36 -17.98
CA THR A 106 13.64 14.23 -18.00
C THR A 106 13.22 12.98 -17.25
N GLN A 107 12.30 13.15 -16.30
CA GLN A 107 11.72 12.06 -15.53
C GLN A 107 10.19 12.07 -15.70
N CYS A 108 9.64 10.95 -16.16
CA CYS A 108 8.20 10.71 -16.14
C CYS A 108 7.84 9.94 -14.87
N PHE A 109 6.70 10.25 -14.25
CA PHE A 109 6.26 9.55 -13.06
C PHE A 109 4.74 9.54 -12.94
N VAL A 110 4.22 8.53 -12.26
CA VAL A 110 2.81 8.38 -11.93
C VAL A 110 2.65 8.46 -10.41
N ILE A 111 1.61 9.13 -9.95
CA ILE A 111 1.21 9.17 -8.55
C ILE A 111 0.07 8.17 -8.38
N MET A 112 0.20 7.30 -7.39
CA MET A 112 -0.79 6.28 -7.07
C MET A 112 -1.01 6.14 -5.57
N GLN A 113 -2.19 5.67 -5.18
CA GLN A 113 -2.47 5.36 -3.78
C GLN A 113 -1.56 4.25 -3.27
N ASN A 114 -1.08 4.39 -2.04
CA ASN A 114 -0.29 3.38 -1.35
C ASN A 114 -1.22 2.23 -0.89
N VAL A 115 -0.94 0.99 -1.31
CA VAL A 115 -1.68 -0.20 -0.85
C VAL A 115 -1.62 -0.33 0.68
N PHE A 116 -0.53 0.14 1.29
CA PHE A 116 -0.34 0.12 2.74
C PHE A 116 -0.55 1.52 3.37
N ALA A 117 -1.55 2.27 2.90
CA ALA A 117 -1.96 3.56 3.46
C ALA A 117 -2.62 3.39 4.85
N THR A 118 -1.88 2.90 5.84
CA THR A 118 -2.36 2.60 7.19
C THR A 118 -1.37 3.04 8.26
N THR A 119 -1.87 3.33 9.46
CA THR A 119 -1.06 3.55 10.66
C THR A 119 -0.71 2.24 11.37
N ASN A 120 -1.33 1.14 10.95
CA ASN A 120 -1.10 -0.18 11.51
C ASN A 120 0.24 -0.76 11.06
N THR A 121 0.93 -1.45 11.97
CA THR A 121 2.16 -2.17 11.63
C THR A 121 1.87 -3.33 10.68
N ILE A 122 2.53 -3.33 9.53
CA ILE A 122 2.51 -4.48 8.62
C ILE A 122 3.53 -5.50 9.13
N HIS A 123 3.03 -6.60 9.69
CA HIS A 123 3.83 -7.66 10.29
C HIS A 123 4.36 -8.62 9.22
N GLU A 124 3.56 -8.89 8.20
CA GLU A 124 3.95 -9.72 7.07
C GLU A 124 3.60 -9.05 5.75
N LYS A 125 4.43 -9.24 4.74
CA LYS A 125 4.27 -8.67 3.41
C LYS A 125 4.61 -9.71 2.36
N PHE A 126 3.75 -9.84 1.34
CA PHE A 126 3.92 -10.82 0.26
C PHE A 126 3.76 -10.16 -1.12
N ASP A 127 4.63 -10.52 -2.06
CA ASP A 127 4.53 -10.23 -3.50
C ASP A 127 4.31 -11.55 -4.25
N LEU A 128 3.09 -11.77 -4.74
CA LEU A 128 2.64 -13.05 -5.29
C LEU A 128 2.32 -12.93 -6.77
N LYS A 129 2.80 -13.85 -7.61
CA LYS A 129 2.50 -13.87 -9.07
C LYS A 129 1.84 -15.16 -9.56
N GLY A 130 1.60 -16.11 -8.66
CA GLY A 130 1.11 -17.46 -8.96
C GLY A 130 2.09 -18.34 -9.73
N SER A 131 3.41 -18.11 -9.62
CA SER A 131 4.42 -18.96 -10.28
C SER A 131 5.33 -19.62 -9.25
N THR A 132 6.14 -20.60 -9.67
CA THR A 132 6.99 -21.37 -8.74
C THR A 132 8.48 -21.13 -8.93
N ILE A 133 8.93 -20.65 -10.09
CA ILE A 133 10.35 -20.42 -10.35
C ILE A 133 10.80 -19.08 -9.71
N GLY A 134 11.80 -19.14 -8.83
CA GLY A 134 12.42 -17.95 -8.20
C GLY A 134 11.51 -17.26 -7.17
N ARG A 135 10.56 -17.99 -6.59
CA ARG A 135 9.49 -17.46 -5.72
C ARG A 135 9.66 -17.73 -4.23
N PHE A 136 10.91 -17.81 -3.79
CA PHE A 136 11.28 -17.57 -2.41
C PHE A 136 11.85 -16.15 -2.27
N ALA A 137 11.65 -15.52 -1.12
CA ALA A 137 12.43 -14.37 -0.71
C ALA A 137 13.93 -14.72 -0.74
N THR A 138 14.74 -13.82 -1.29
CA THR A 138 16.20 -13.98 -1.32
C THR A 138 16.75 -13.84 0.09
N ASP A 139 17.91 -14.42 0.37
CA ASP A 139 18.53 -14.31 1.70
C ASP A 139 18.77 -12.84 2.10
N SER A 140 19.13 -12.00 1.13
CA SER A 140 19.26 -10.55 1.32
C SER A 140 17.94 -9.85 1.69
N GLU A 141 16.80 -10.33 1.18
CA GLU A 141 15.48 -9.78 1.51
C GLU A 141 15.02 -10.23 2.89
N ARG A 142 15.30 -11.49 3.26
CA ARG A 142 14.99 -12.04 4.59
C ARG A 142 15.73 -11.34 5.72
N GLN A 143 16.89 -10.74 5.43
CA GLN A 143 17.66 -9.95 6.40
C GLN A 143 17.08 -8.55 6.64
N ARG A 144 16.13 -8.08 5.80
CA ARG A 144 15.50 -6.77 5.98
C ARG A 144 14.45 -6.84 7.07
N ALA A 145 14.34 -5.76 7.85
CA ALA A 145 13.29 -5.59 8.85
C ALA A 145 11.87 -5.70 8.26
N THR A 146 11.70 -5.36 6.97
CA THR A 146 10.43 -5.45 6.24
C THR A 146 10.54 -6.37 5.02
N CYS A 147 10.93 -7.63 5.28
CA CYS A 147 11.06 -8.69 4.26
C CYS A 147 9.79 -8.80 3.40
N THR A 148 9.97 -8.76 2.08
CA THR A 148 8.93 -9.06 1.11
C THR A 148 8.99 -10.53 0.73
N GLN A 149 8.06 -11.32 1.28
CA GLN A 149 7.92 -12.74 1.01
C GLN A 149 7.29 -12.99 -0.38
N LYS A 150 7.45 -14.19 -0.93
CA LYS A 150 6.95 -14.55 -2.28
C LYS A 150 6.07 -15.78 -2.26
N ASP A 151 5.70 -16.26 -3.46
CA ASP A 151 4.71 -17.33 -3.68
C ASP A 151 4.96 -18.63 -2.90
N LEU A 152 6.22 -19.02 -2.65
CA LEU A 152 6.56 -20.26 -1.94
C LEU A 152 6.81 -20.04 -0.44
N ASP A 153 6.80 -18.78 0.02
CA ASP A 153 6.92 -18.44 1.44
C ASP A 153 5.56 -18.43 2.15
N ILE A 154 4.46 -18.29 1.40
CA ILE A 154 3.12 -18.29 1.99
C ILE A 154 2.75 -19.71 2.46
N ASN A 155 2.47 -19.82 3.76
CA ASN A 155 2.17 -21.09 4.42
C ASN A 155 0.81 -21.11 5.12
N SER A 156 0.12 -19.95 5.15
CA SER A 156 -1.15 -19.77 5.84
C SER A 156 -2.18 -19.18 4.88
N PRO A 157 -3.41 -19.75 4.81
CA PRO A 157 -4.48 -19.19 4.02
C PRO A 157 -4.95 -17.82 4.54
N ILE A 158 -5.56 -17.03 3.66
CA ILE A 158 -6.17 -15.74 3.95
C ILE A 158 -7.64 -16.00 4.28
N HIS A 159 -7.99 -15.92 5.57
CA HIS A 159 -9.31 -16.27 6.07
C HIS A 159 -10.26 -15.07 6.04
N ILE A 160 -11.10 -14.96 5.01
CA ILE A 160 -12.06 -13.85 4.85
C ILE A 160 -13.52 -14.31 4.80
N GLY A 161 -13.73 -15.63 4.73
CA GLY A 161 -15.04 -16.25 4.74
C GLY A 161 -15.68 -16.30 3.35
N ALA A 162 -16.64 -17.20 3.18
CA ALA A 162 -17.15 -17.60 1.88
C ALA A 162 -17.71 -16.45 1.03
N GLU A 163 -18.45 -15.51 1.65
CA GLU A 163 -19.08 -14.42 0.91
C GLU A 163 -18.05 -13.37 0.44
N ARG A 164 -17.14 -12.94 1.33
CA ARG A 164 -16.05 -12.02 0.94
C ARG A 164 -15.12 -12.67 -0.08
N ARG A 165 -14.83 -13.96 0.07
CA ARG A 165 -14.08 -14.75 -0.92
C ARG A 165 -14.76 -14.71 -2.28
N ARG A 166 -16.07 -14.99 -2.35
CA ARG A 166 -16.83 -14.96 -3.60
C ARG A 166 -16.72 -13.59 -4.30
N LEU A 167 -16.91 -12.52 -3.54
CA LEU A 167 -16.81 -11.15 -4.05
C LEU A 167 -15.39 -10.78 -4.51
N LEU A 168 -14.38 -11.09 -3.69
CA LEU A 168 -12.98 -10.80 -3.98
C LEU A 168 -12.48 -11.56 -5.21
N ILE A 169 -12.76 -12.87 -5.30
CA ILE A 169 -12.39 -13.66 -6.48
C ILE A 169 -13.11 -13.13 -7.72
N SER A 170 -14.39 -12.78 -7.62
CA SER A 170 -15.12 -12.17 -8.74
C SER A 170 -14.47 -10.85 -9.20
N GLN A 171 -13.98 -10.03 -8.27
CA GLN A 171 -13.30 -8.78 -8.61
C GLN A 171 -11.93 -9.02 -9.25
N ILE A 172 -11.13 -9.96 -8.70
CA ILE A 172 -9.86 -10.39 -9.30
C ILE A 172 -10.06 -10.84 -10.75
N HIS A 173 -11.14 -11.59 -11.04
CA HIS A 173 -11.47 -11.97 -12.42
C HIS A 173 -11.65 -10.75 -13.34
N LYS A 174 -12.41 -9.74 -12.92
CA LYS A 174 -12.63 -8.52 -13.71
C LYS A 174 -11.31 -7.76 -13.95
N ASP A 175 -10.49 -7.62 -12.91
CA ASP A 175 -9.20 -6.93 -13.01
C ASP A 175 -8.23 -7.70 -13.93
N CYS A 176 -8.20 -9.04 -13.83
CA CYS A 176 -7.42 -9.89 -14.73
C CYS A 176 -7.93 -9.83 -16.19
N ASP A 177 -9.23 -9.72 -16.40
CA ASP A 177 -9.80 -9.53 -17.74
C ASP A 177 -9.35 -8.20 -18.36
N PHE A 178 -9.32 -7.12 -17.58
CA PHE A 178 -8.74 -5.85 -18.02
C PHE A 178 -7.26 -5.99 -18.38
N LEU A 179 -6.46 -6.62 -17.50
CA LEU A 179 -5.02 -6.78 -17.66
C LEU A 179 -4.68 -7.60 -18.92
N LYS A 180 -5.31 -8.77 -19.09
CA LYS A 180 -5.03 -9.64 -20.24
C LYS A 180 -5.49 -9.02 -21.56
N ASN A 181 -6.65 -8.34 -21.57
CA ASN A 181 -7.16 -7.66 -22.76
C ASN A 181 -6.33 -6.43 -23.13
N SER A 182 -5.56 -5.89 -22.18
CA SER A 182 -4.59 -4.81 -22.38
C SER A 182 -3.17 -5.32 -22.65
N HIS A 183 -3.00 -6.65 -22.81
CA HIS A 183 -1.71 -7.31 -23.02
C HIS A 183 -0.69 -7.01 -21.90
N ILE A 184 -1.15 -6.92 -20.65
CA ILE A 184 -0.32 -6.69 -19.47
C ILE A 184 0.04 -8.03 -18.84
N MET A 185 1.29 -8.16 -18.39
CA MET A 185 1.79 -9.35 -17.68
C MET A 185 2.78 -8.95 -16.58
N ASP A 186 3.31 -9.93 -15.85
CA ASP A 186 4.29 -9.75 -14.77
C ASP A 186 3.84 -8.86 -13.60
N TYR A 187 2.53 -8.63 -13.46
CA TYR A 187 1.92 -7.98 -12.30
C TYR A 187 1.90 -8.89 -11.08
N SER A 188 1.92 -8.31 -9.89
CA SER A 188 1.89 -9.05 -8.62
C SER A 188 0.67 -8.71 -7.78
N PHE A 189 0.22 -9.65 -6.98
CA PHE A 189 -0.69 -9.43 -5.87
C PHE A 189 0.13 -9.11 -4.62
N LEU A 190 0.04 -7.86 -4.17
CA LEU A 190 0.69 -7.37 -2.97
C LEU A 190 -0.25 -7.56 -1.78
N ILE A 191 0.26 -8.17 -0.71
CA ILE A 191 -0.48 -8.39 0.54
C ILE A 191 0.34 -7.83 1.70
N GLY A 192 -0.31 -7.08 2.57
CA GLY A 192 0.18 -6.69 3.88
C GLY A 192 -0.75 -7.24 4.96
N ILE A 193 -0.19 -7.86 5.98
CA ILE A 193 -0.94 -8.47 7.08
C ILE A 193 -0.62 -7.74 8.39
N HIS A 194 -1.66 -7.22 9.03
CA HIS A 194 -1.60 -6.74 10.40
C HIS A 194 -2.24 -7.76 11.34
N LYS A 195 -1.48 -8.32 12.27
CA LYS A 195 -1.97 -9.27 13.26
C LYS A 195 -2.56 -8.51 14.44
N LEU A 196 -3.81 -8.81 14.79
CA LEU A 196 -4.46 -8.26 15.97
C LEU A 196 -4.00 -9.01 17.22
N PRO A 197 -3.88 -8.34 18.38
CA PRO A 197 -3.62 -8.99 19.64
C PRO A 197 -4.67 -10.07 19.92
N GLN A 198 -4.26 -11.21 20.46
CA GLN A 198 -5.22 -12.22 20.92
C GLN A 198 -6.00 -11.65 22.11
N THR A 199 -7.33 -11.55 21.96
CA THR A 199 -8.23 -11.28 23.08
C THR A 199 -8.29 -12.51 23.97
N GLY A 200 -7.29 -12.68 24.83
CA GLY A 200 -7.34 -13.66 25.91
C GLY A 200 -8.24 -13.14 27.03
N HIS A 201 -9.17 -13.97 27.50
CA HIS A 201 -9.79 -13.83 28.81
C HIS A 201 -8.71 -13.90 29.90
N THR A 202 -8.15 -12.76 30.29
CA THR A 202 -7.41 -12.67 31.55
C THR A 202 -8.43 -12.58 32.68
N VAL A 203 -8.91 -13.72 33.17
CA VAL A 203 -9.44 -13.78 34.55
C VAL A 203 -8.24 -13.63 35.46
N GLN A 204 -7.85 -12.38 35.74
CA GLN A 204 -6.87 -12.11 36.78
C GLN A 204 -7.63 -11.89 38.08
N GLN A 205 -7.62 -12.93 38.92
CA GLN A 205 -8.02 -12.84 40.31
C GLN A 205 -7.30 -11.67 40.98
N ALA A 206 -8.07 -10.73 41.51
CA ALA A 206 -7.58 -9.67 42.36
C ALA A 206 -7.05 -10.28 43.66
N HIS A 207 -5.73 -10.21 43.88
CA HIS A 207 -5.14 -10.36 45.21
C HIS A 207 -4.19 -9.19 45.50
N THR A 208 -4.71 -8.30 46.33
CA THR A 208 -4.06 -7.50 47.39
C THR A 208 -2.87 -6.60 47.05
N ALA A 209 -3.11 -5.30 47.28
CA ALA A 209 -2.17 -4.20 47.25
C ALA A 209 -1.02 -4.31 48.27
N SER A 210 0.16 -3.83 47.89
CA SER A 210 1.12 -3.17 48.79
C SER A 210 1.86 -2.06 48.04
N THR A 211 2.28 -1.05 48.81
CA THR A 211 2.40 0.37 48.42
C THR A 211 3.83 0.86 48.19
N ALA A 212 3.97 1.74 47.19
CA ALA A 212 4.92 2.87 47.01
C ALA A 212 6.38 2.61 46.53
N PRO A 213 7.08 3.63 45.95
CA PRO A 213 6.63 4.73 45.09
C PRO A 213 7.36 4.80 43.71
N LEU A 214 6.79 5.60 42.80
CA LEU A 214 7.27 5.88 41.44
C LEU A 214 8.55 6.74 41.40
N SER A 215 9.57 6.29 40.66
CA SER A 215 10.66 7.14 40.16
C SER A 215 10.44 7.46 38.67
N LEU A 216 10.33 8.74 38.36
CA LEU A 216 10.11 9.31 37.04
C LEU A 216 11.43 9.47 36.26
N ALA A 217 11.36 9.16 34.96
CA ALA A 217 12.17 9.65 33.85
C ALA A 217 13.68 9.29 33.78
N THR A 218 14.01 8.50 32.75
CA THR A 218 15.25 8.70 31.97
C THR A 218 14.89 8.81 30.49
N SER A 219 14.75 10.04 30.03
CA SER A 219 14.83 10.39 28.62
C SER A 219 16.26 10.16 28.14
N PHE A 220 16.47 9.37 27.09
CA PHE A 220 17.72 9.43 26.33
C PHE A 220 17.50 10.29 25.08
N ALA A 221 18.06 11.48 25.20
CA ALA A 221 18.20 12.48 24.16
C ALA A 221 19.10 11.98 23.02
N PHE A 222 18.76 12.35 21.79
CA PHE A 222 19.71 12.43 20.69
C PHE A 222 20.53 13.72 20.88
N THR A 223 21.81 13.57 21.20
CA THR A 223 22.73 14.68 21.46
C THR A 223 23.34 15.23 20.17
N GLY A 224 23.19 16.55 20.00
CA GLY A 224 24.21 17.47 19.47
C GLY A 224 23.97 17.96 18.04
N SER A 225 24.03 19.24 17.70
CA SER A 225 24.08 20.51 18.44
C SER A 225 23.70 21.61 17.43
N PRO A 226 23.03 22.70 17.85
CA PRO A 226 22.74 23.84 16.98
C PRO A 226 23.83 24.93 17.09
N ILE A 227 24.08 25.62 15.98
CA ILE A 227 24.63 26.98 15.94
C ILE A 227 23.45 27.81 15.38
N GLY A 228 22.87 28.81 16.02
CA GLY A 228 23.34 29.75 17.02
C GLY A 228 23.03 31.16 16.48
N VAL A 229 21.81 31.66 16.69
CA VAL A 229 21.49 33.09 16.51
C VAL A 229 20.52 33.54 17.60
N THR A 230 21.02 34.46 18.40
CA THR A 230 20.41 35.27 19.45
C THR A 230 19.37 36.25 18.91
N MET A 231 18.30 36.53 19.66
CA MET A 231 17.85 37.91 19.91
C MET A 231 16.95 37.99 21.16
N SER A 232 17.31 38.91 22.05
CA SER A 232 16.64 39.31 23.29
C SER A 232 15.37 40.12 23.06
N GLY A 233 14.44 40.10 24.03
CA GLY A 233 13.35 41.06 24.12
C GLY A 233 12.53 40.90 25.41
N VAL A 234 12.84 41.74 26.41
CA VAL A 234 12.22 41.86 27.73
C VAL A 234 10.96 42.76 27.66
N GLY A 235 9.93 42.49 28.46
CA GLY A 235 8.89 43.49 28.75
C GLY A 235 7.63 42.99 29.48
N ASN A 236 7.54 43.26 30.78
CA ASN A 236 6.44 42.97 31.73
C ASN A 236 5.09 43.64 31.41
N GLY A 237 3.99 43.08 31.94
CA GLY A 237 2.70 43.79 32.06
C GLY A 237 1.52 42.97 32.59
N VAL A 238 1.40 42.89 33.91
CA VAL A 238 0.35 42.30 34.78
C VAL A 238 -1.11 42.64 34.40
N SER A 239 -2.04 41.67 34.52
CA SER A 239 -3.37 41.84 35.16
C SER A 239 -4.08 40.49 35.39
N SER A 240 -4.39 40.24 36.66
CA SER A 240 -5.08 39.13 37.27
C SER A 240 -6.57 39.01 36.91
N HIS A 241 -7.08 37.79 36.72
CA HIS A 241 -8.41 37.36 37.22
C HIS A 241 -8.37 35.87 37.57
N SER A 242 -8.57 35.59 38.85
CA SER A 242 -8.69 34.27 39.46
C SER A 242 -10.10 33.71 39.27
N ASN A 243 -10.20 32.45 38.83
CA ASN A 243 -11.27 31.55 39.25
C ASN A 243 -10.68 30.13 39.32
N ASN A 244 -10.69 29.58 40.54
CA ASN A 244 -10.42 28.18 40.84
C ASN A 244 -11.52 27.31 40.22
N THR A 245 -11.15 26.23 39.53
CA THR A 245 -11.64 24.86 39.85
C THR A 245 -10.95 23.80 39.00
N SER A 246 -10.33 22.83 39.70
CA SER A 246 -10.01 21.44 39.33
C SER A 246 -9.24 21.17 38.04
N PHE A 247 -7.92 21.03 38.21
CA PHE A 247 -7.01 20.26 37.36
C PHE A 247 -7.52 18.80 37.24
N VAL A 248 -7.92 18.41 36.04
CA VAL A 248 -8.27 17.01 35.72
C VAL A 248 -7.07 16.42 35.00
N ASP A 249 -6.56 15.32 35.56
CA ASP A 249 -5.40 14.57 35.08
C ASP A 249 -5.65 14.06 33.63
N PRO A 250 -4.83 14.41 32.61
CA PRO A 250 -5.12 14.08 31.22
C PRO A 250 -4.73 12.65 30.81
N HIS A 251 -4.47 11.74 31.76
CA HIS A 251 -3.93 10.40 31.47
C HIS A 251 -4.87 9.21 31.73
N SER A 252 -6.20 9.39 31.77
CA SER A 252 -7.14 8.25 31.96
C SER A 252 -8.23 8.06 30.91
N ALA A 253 -8.20 8.76 29.78
CA ALA A 253 -9.24 8.66 28.75
C ALA A 253 -8.69 8.36 27.35
N PHE A 254 -8.06 7.20 27.16
CA PHE A 254 -7.90 6.62 25.82
C PHE A 254 -7.84 5.08 25.89
N ALA A 255 -8.79 4.49 26.61
CA ALA A 255 -9.22 3.13 26.28
C ALA A 255 -10.15 3.27 25.07
N THR A 256 -9.58 3.25 23.86
CA THR A 256 -10.39 3.18 22.64
C THR A 256 -11.10 1.84 22.63
N ALA A 257 -12.36 1.83 23.05
CA ALA A 257 -13.23 0.69 22.83
C ALA A 257 -13.22 0.38 21.33
N VAL A 258 -12.77 -0.82 20.98
CA VAL A 258 -12.93 -1.36 19.63
C VAL A 258 -14.44 -1.43 19.39
N PRO A 259 -15.01 -0.79 18.36
CA PRO A 259 -16.42 -0.93 18.09
C PRO A 259 -16.67 -2.41 17.74
N GLU A 260 -17.48 -3.09 18.55
CA GLU A 260 -18.11 -4.35 18.19
C GLU A 260 -19.07 -4.05 17.04
N MET A 261 -18.58 -4.16 15.80
CA MET A 261 -19.37 -3.94 14.60
C MET A 261 -19.74 -5.29 13.98
N ASP A 262 -20.52 -6.06 14.72
CA ASP A 262 -21.33 -7.16 14.18
C ASP A 262 -22.62 -6.58 13.58
N THR A 263 -22.48 -5.73 12.57
CA THR A 263 -23.63 -5.39 11.71
C THR A 263 -23.79 -6.47 10.65
N PRO A 264 -24.98 -7.10 10.54
CA PRO A 264 -25.29 -7.99 9.45
C PRO A 264 -25.10 -7.24 8.12
N ILE A 265 -24.23 -7.75 7.25
CA ILE A 265 -23.93 -7.17 5.94
C ILE A 265 -25.23 -7.05 5.14
N LYS A 266 -25.83 -5.84 5.13
CA LYS A 266 -26.94 -5.48 4.26
C LYS A 266 -26.35 -4.87 2.99
N GLY A 267 -26.13 -5.72 1.99
CA GLY A 267 -25.64 -5.34 0.66
C GLY A 267 -24.27 -5.94 0.37
N ALA A 268 -24.18 -6.76 -0.68
CA ALA A 268 -22.99 -7.50 -1.07
C ALA A 268 -21.93 -6.61 -1.74
N VAL A 269 -21.42 -5.60 -1.02
CA VAL A 269 -20.33 -4.74 -1.48
C VAL A 269 -19.01 -5.27 -0.92
N LEU A 270 -18.01 -5.42 -1.78
CA LEU A 270 -16.65 -5.77 -1.36
C LEU A 270 -16.00 -4.54 -0.73
N GLU A 271 -16.05 -4.47 0.59
CA GLU A 271 -15.43 -3.38 1.34
C GLU A 271 -13.97 -3.71 1.68
N LEU A 272 -13.05 -3.38 0.77
CA LEU A 272 -11.62 -3.66 0.93
C LEU A 272 -10.95 -2.83 2.04
N THR A 273 -11.55 -1.70 2.42
CA THR A 273 -10.96 -0.70 3.32
C THR A 273 -11.81 -0.42 4.56
N ALA A 274 -12.90 -1.17 4.78
CA ALA A 274 -13.88 -0.87 5.83
C ALA A 274 -13.33 -0.94 7.26
N TYR A 275 -12.31 -1.77 7.52
CA TYR A 275 -11.76 -1.93 8.85
C TYR A 275 -10.33 -1.39 8.93
N GLN A 276 -10.19 -0.18 9.48
CA GLN A 276 -8.90 0.51 9.64
C GLN A 276 -8.11 0.63 8.32
N GLY A 277 -8.82 0.80 7.19
CA GLY A 277 -8.22 0.91 5.86
C GLY A 277 -7.89 -0.43 5.21
N GLY A 278 -8.26 -1.57 5.82
CA GLY A 278 -8.08 -2.90 5.25
C GLY A 278 -9.30 -3.80 5.45
N MET A 279 -9.15 -5.07 5.07
CA MET A 279 -10.18 -6.10 5.16
C MET A 279 -9.91 -7.00 6.36
N LEU A 280 -10.85 -7.04 7.30
CA LEU A 280 -10.75 -7.85 8.52
C LEU A 280 -10.97 -9.34 8.23
N SER A 281 -10.14 -10.18 8.82
CA SER A 281 -10.26 -11.63 8.73
C SER A 281 -11.57 -12.12 9.36
N ASN A 282 -12.05 -13.26 8.87
CA ASN A 282 -13.09 -14.00 9.54
C ASN A 282 -12.55 -14.59 10.85
N GLU A 283 -13.42 -14.80 11.82
CA GLU A 283 -13.04 -15.49 13.05
C GLU A 283 -12.86 -16.97 12.76
N VAL A 284 -11.70 -17.50 13.16
CA VAL A 284 -11.37 -18.92 13.07
C VAL A 284 -10.91 -19.36 14.46
N PRO A 285 -11.57 -20.35 15.09
CA PRO A 285 -11.19 -20.83 16.41
C PRO A 285 -9.70 -21.21 16.48
N GLY A 286 -8.98 -20.64 17.43
CA GLY A 286 -7.55 -20.90 17.65
C GLY A 286 -6.59 -20.07 16.79
N LEU A 287 -7.09 -19.20 15.91
CA LEU A 287 -6.27 -18.24 15.15
C LEU A 287 -6.53 -16.81 15.63
N SER A 288 -5.45 -16.01 15.67
CA SER A 288 -5.57 -14.56 15.87
C SER A 288 -6.28 -13.93 14.68
N ARG A 289 -7.09 -12.89 14.93
CA ARG A 289 -7.66 -12.10 13.83
C ARG A 289 -6.59 -11.26 13.16
N GLU A 290 -6.78 -10.98 11.87
CA GLU A 290 -5.83 -10.25 11.04
C GLU A 290 -6.56 -9.18 10.20
N ILE A 291 -5.84 -8.14 9.80
CA ILE A 291 -6.30 -7.17 8.80
C ILE A 291 -5.44 -7.31 7.56
N TYR A 292 -6.07 -7.50 6.41
CA TYR A 292 -5.43 -7.66 5.11
C TYR A 292 -5.50 -6.35 4.31
N TYR A 293 -4.35 -5.88 3.84
CA TYR A 293 -4.21 -4.78 2.88
C TYR A 293 -3.75 -5.38 1.55
N ILE A 294 -4.57 -5.28 0.51
CA ILE A 294 -4.35 -6.02 -0.75
C ILE A 294 -4.48 -5.13 -1.98
N GLY A 295 -3.69 -5.44 -3.00
CA GLY A 295 -3.77 -4.77 -4.29
C GLY A 295 -2.91 -5.45 -5.36
N ILE A 296 -3.24 -5.26 -6.62
CA ILE A 296 -2.43 -5.64 -7.77
C ILE A 296 -1.44 -4.49 -8.05
N ILE A 297 -0.17 -4.81 -8.27
CA ILE A 297 0.91 -3.86 -8.56
C ILE A 297 1.62 -4.17 -9.88
N ASP A 298 2.40 -3.21 -10.37
CA ASP A 298 3.26 -3.33 -11.55
C ASP A 298 2.54 -3.66 -12.89
N ILE A 299 1.45 -2.94 -13.17
CA ILE A 299 0.60 -3.17 -14.36
C ILE A 299 1.06 -2.45 -15.64
N LEU A 300 2.25 -1.86 -15.68
CA LEU A 300 2.75 -1.13 -16.85
C LEU A 300 3.70 -1.95 -17.75
N GLN A 301 3.90 -3.22 -17.43
CA GLN A 301 4.72 -4.13 -18.22
C GLN A 301 3.90 -4.73 -19.36
N ARG A 302 3.99 -4.08 -20.54
CA ARG A 302 3.38 -4.57 -21.78
C ARG A 302 4.07 -5.84 -22.28
N TYR A 303 3.27 -6.82 -22.67
CA TYR A 303 3.74 -7.98 -23.43
C TYR A 303 4.10 -7.56 -24.86
N ASN A 304 5.39 -7.41 -25.13
CA ASN A 304 5.93 -7.17 -26.47
C ASN A 304 6.67 -8.43 -26.95
N LEU A 305 6.36 -8.90 -28.17
CA LEU A 305 6.93 -10.11 -28.80
C LEU A 305 8.47 -10.16 -28.82
N ARG A 306 9.15 -9.03 -28.63
CA ARG A 306 10.62 -8.96 -28.48
C ARG A 306 11.12 -9.75 -27.25
N LYS A 307 10.35 -9.82 -26.15
CA LYS A 307 10.63 -10.68 -24.99
C LYS A 307 10.33 -12.18 -25.27
N HIS A 308 9.50 -12.46 -26.28
CA HIS A 308 9.11 -13.82 -26.64
C HIS A 308 10.25 -14.57 -27.34
N MET A 309 11.11 -13.88 -28.10
CA MET A 309 12.31 -14.51 -28.66
C MET A 309 13.29 -15.00 -27.58
N GLU A 310 13.49 -14.24 -26.49
CA GLU A 310 14.31 -14.70 -25.37
C GLU A 310 13.69 -15.90 -24.63
N THR A 311 12.35 -15.96 -24.56
CA THR A 311 11.63 -17.03 -23.86
C THR A 311 11.52 -18.31 -24.70
N PHE A 312 11.35 -18.20 -26.02
CA PHE A 312 11.28 -19.34 -26.93
C PHE A 312 12.60 -20.13 -26.98
N PHE A 313 13.74 -19.43 -26.95
CA PHE A 313 15.06 -20.06 -26.88
C PHE A 313 15.33 -20.77 -25.55
N LEU A 314 14.75 -20.30 -24.42
CA LEU A 314 14.89 -20.94 -23.11
C LEU A 314 13.85 -22.05 -22.85
N GLY A 315 12.70 -22.02 -23.55
CA GLY A 315 11.59 -22.96 -23.39
C GLY A 315 11.73 -24.29 -24.13
N MET A 316 12.80 -24.50 -24.92
CA MET A 316 12.98 -25.72 -25.72
C MET A 316 13.40 -26.96 -24.90
N GLY A 317 13.66 -26.81 -23.58
CA GLY A 317 14.15 -27.89 -22.72
C GLY A 317 13.23 -28.33 -21.58
N ASN A 318 12.26 -27.53 -21.13
CA ASN A 318 11.39 -27.86 -20.00
C ASN A 318 10.04 -27.12 -20.08
N GLY A 319 8.94 -27.85 -19.82
CA GLY A 319 7.56 -27.50 -20.14
C GLY A 319 7.13 -26.03 -19.95
N TYR A 320 6.40 -25.53 -20.95
CA TYR A 320 5.88 -24.17 -21.11
C TYR A 320 5.06 -23.63 -19.91
N ALA A 321 4.48 -24.51 -19.07
CA ALA A 321 3.66 -24.12 -17.93
C ALA A 321 4.44 -23.49 -16.74
N ARG A 322 5.79 -23.50 -16.77
CA ARG A 322 6.63 -23.14 -15.60
C ARG A 322 7.26 -21.75 -15.66
N ILE A 323 7.18 -21.02 -16.77
CA ILE A 323 7.91 -19.75 -16.97
C ILE A 323 6.99 -18.54 -16.67
N SER A 324 7.56 -17.48 -16.06
CA SER A 324 6.86 -16.20 -15.81
C SER A 324 6.31 -15.55 -17.10
N CYS A 325 6.89 -15.90 -18.25
CA CYS A 325 6.61 -15.37 -19.59
C CYS A 325 5.55 -16.19 -20.34
N ALA A 326 4.41 -16.42 -19.71
CA ALA A 326 3.24 -17.02 -20.35
C ALA A 326 2.46 -15.95 -21.14
N ASN A 327 1.66 -16.36 -22.15
CA ASN A 327 0.72 -15.45 -22.82
C ASN A 327 -0.14 -14.75 -21.76
N PRO A 328 -0.56 -13.47 -21.94
CA PRO A 328 -1.40 -12.76 -20.97
C PRO A 328 -2.62 -13.57 -20.45
N ASN A 329 -3.23 -14.40 -21.30
CA ASN A 329 -4.34 -15.29 -20.91
C ASN A 329 -3.89 -16.37 -19.93
N ASP A 330 -2.80 -17.08 -20.23
CA ASP A 330 -2.24 -18.12 -19.37
C ASP A 330 -1.73 -17.54 -18.04
N TYR A 331 -1.12 -16.35 -18.10
CA TYR A 331 -0.68 -15.61 -16.93
C TYR A 331 -1.86 -15.31 -15.99
N ALA A 332 -2.94 -14.74 -16.54
CA ALA A 332 -4.15 -14.41 -15.78
C ALA A 332 -4.80 -15.67 -15.18
N ALA A 333 -4.94 -16.75 -15.95
CA ALA A 333 -5.52 -18.00 -15.46
C ALA A 333 -4.72 -18.59 -14.29
N ARG A 334 -3.39 -18.62 -14.41
CA ARG A 334 -2.49 -19.08 -13.36
C ARG A 334 -2.58 -18.19 -12.12
N PHE A 335 -2.58 -16.87 -12.30
CA PHE A 335 -2.70 -15.89 -11.22
C PHE A 335 -4.01 -16.10 -10.44
N ILE A 336 -5.15 -16.15 -11.13
CA ILE A 336 -6.47 -16.39 -10.54
C ILE A 336 -6.50 -17.72 -9.79
N SER A 337 -5.98 -18.79 -10.39
CA SER A 337 -5.98 -20.13 -9.78
C SER A 337 -5.18 -20.13 -8.46
N PHE A 338 -4.03 -19.44 -8.44
CA PHE A 338 -3.21 -19.35 -7.24
C PHE A 338 -3.91 -18.51 -6.16
N MET A 339 -4.43 -17.34 -6.50
CA MET A 339 -5.20 -16.50 -5.56
C MET A 339 -6.39 -17.25 -4.96
N SER A 340 -7.13 -17.99 -5.79
CA SER A 340 -8.26 -18.81 -5.37
C SER A 340 -7.89 -19.94 -4.41
N SER A 341 -6.63 -20.40 -4.44
CA SER A 341 -6.12 -21.47 -3.58
C SER A 341 -5.70 -20.99 -2.19
N ILE A 342 -5.27 -19.73 -2.07
CA ILE A 342 -4.79 -19.16 -0.80
C ILE A 342 -5.87 -18.35 -0.07
N ILE A 343 -6.89 -17.84 -0.76
CA ILE A 343 -8.00 -17.09 -0.16
C ILE A 343 -9.14 -18.05 0.19
N VAL A 344 -9.55 -18.08 1.47
CA VAL A 344 -10.54 -19.02 2.02
C VAL A 344 -11.67 -18.36 2.81
#